data_AF-A0A0N8PP29-F1
#
_entry.id   AF-A0A0N8PP29-F1
#
_cell.length_a   1.000
_cell.length_b   1.000
_cell.length_c   1.000
_cell.angle_alpha   90.00
_cell.angle_beta   90.00
_cell.angle_gamma   90.00
#
_symmetry.space_group_name_H-M   'P 1'
#
loop_
_entity.id
_entity.type
_entity.pdbx_description
1 polymer ?
#
loop_
_entity_poly.entity_id
_entity_poly.type
_entity_poly.pdbx_seq_one_letter_code
_entity_poly.pdbx_strand_id
1 'polypeptide(L)'
;MNWTVKGNNCSDFSIHGDRLVQAIENHFVQIAKVCRLGNAAGYRLEQVTANYRAGILGAKGGVELRIVHKGLALAHRPADPQSKTSTVWIYANQDDLPSPYIFEIA
;
A
#
# COMPACT_ATOMS: atom_id res chain seq x y z
N MET A 1 11.76 10.25 -9.75
CA MET A 1 10.37 10.33 -10.25
C MET A 1 9.41 10.46 -9.08
N ASN A 2 8.21 11.00 -9.29
CA ASN A 2 7.21 11.22 -8.24
C ASN A 2 5.88 10.58 -8.63
N TRP A 3 5.25 9.89 -7.69
CA TRP A 3 3.93 9.27 -7.86
C TRP A 3 2.97 9.74 -6.78
N THR A 4 1.70 9.89 -7.14
CA THR A 4 0.65 10.34 -6.21
C THR A 4 -0.13 9.14 -5.69
N VAL A 5 -0.14 8.99 -4.37
CA VAL A 5 -0.87 7.97 -3.65
C VAL A 5 -2.27 8.49 -3.32
N LYS A 6 -3.28 7.65 -3.58
CA LYS A 6 -4.69 7.83 -3.22
C LYS A 6 -5.18 6.59 -2.48
N GLY A 7 -5.67 6.72 -1.27
CA GLY A 7 -6.37 5.60 -0.62
C GLY A 7 -7.75 6.01 -0.15
N ASN A 8 -8.62 5.02 0.02
CA ASN A 8 -10.01 5.24 0.41
C ASN A 8 -10.15 6.01 1.74
N ASN A 9 -9.14 5.94 2.61
CA ASN A 9 -9.11 6.57 3.94
C ASN A 9 -7.84 7.42 4.19
N CYS A 10 -7.13 7.86 3.14
CA CYS A 10 -6.00 8.79 3.26
C CYS A 10 -6.17 10.01 2.38
N SER A 11 -5.65 11.14 2.86
CA SER A 11 -5.42 12.32 2.02
C SER A 11 -4.39 11.99 0.94
N ASP A 12 -4.54 12.59 -0.23
CA ASP A 12 -3.58 12.46 -1.32
C ASP A 12 -2.19 12.96 -0.88
N PHE A 13 -1.14 12.21 -1.21
CA PHE A 13 0.24 12.62 -0.98
C PHE A 13 1.17 12.01 -2.03
N SER A 14 2.39 12.52 -2.13
CA SER A 14 3.37 12.04 -3.11
C SER A 14 4.45 11.17 -2.46
N ILE A 15 4.87 10.15 -3.19
CA ILE A 15 6.06 9.32 -2.92
C ILE A 15 7.06 9.51 -4.06
N HIS A 16 8.35 9.31 -3.77
CA HIS A 16 9.41 9.56 -4.74
C HIS A 16 10.48 8.48 -4.71
N GLY A 17 11.17 8.29 -5.84
CA GLY A 17 12.22 7.30 -6.01
C GLY A 17 12.64 7.15 -7.48
N ASP A 18 13.58 6.25 -7.75
CA ASP A 18 14.06 6.00 -9.12
C ASP A 18 13.12 5.07 -9.88
N ARG A 19 12.45 4.16 -9.17
CA ARG A 19 11.42 3.24 -9.67
C ARG A 19 10.24 3.20 -8.71
N LEU A 20 9.05 2.89 -9.22
CA LEU A 20 7.83 2.87 -8.40
C LEU A 20 7.93 1.89 -7.23
N VAL A 21 8.43 0.67 -7.46
CA VAL A 21 8.62 -0.33 -6.41
C VAL A 21 9.49 0.21 -5.26
N GLN A 22 10.65 0.77 -5.59
CA GLN A 22 11.56 1.38 -4.62
C GLN A 22 10.91 2.57 -3.89
N ALA A 23 10.14 3.40 -4.60
CA ALA A 23 9.42 4.51 -3.99
C ALA A 23 8.38 4.02 -2.98
N ILE A 24 7.66 2.93 -3.29
CA ILE A 24 6.71 2.29 -2.38
C ILE A 24 7.44 1.74 -1.14
N GLU A 25 8.56 1.02 -1.31
CA GLU A 25 9.35 0.47 -0.21
C GLU A 25 9.86 1.56 0.74
N ASN A 26 10.53 2.57 0.18
CA ASN A 26 11.11 3.67 0.94
C ASN A 26 10.08 4.46 1.73
N HIS A 27 8.84 4.52 1.23
CA HIS A 27 7.74 5.29 1.85
C HIS A 27 6.67 4.41 2.47
N PHE A 28 6.87 3.09 2.59
CA PHE A 28 5.81 2.17 3.00
C PHE A 28 5.25 2.50 4.38
N VAL A 29 6.13 2.86 5.32
CA VAL A 29 5.75 3.30 6.68
C VAL A 29 4.83 4.52 6.63
N GLN A 30 5.14 5.49 5.76
CA GLN A 30 4.30 6.66 5.56
C GLN A 30 2.97 6.29 4.92
N ILE A 31 2.96 5.46 3.87
CA ILE A 31 1.73 4.96 3.23
C ILE A 31 0.82 4.29 4.28
N ALA A 32 1.38 3.39 5.08
CA ALA A 32 0.63 2.68 6.10
C ALA A 32 0.06 3.62 7.17
N LYS A 33 0.85 4.60 7.63
CA LYS A 33 0.41 5.56 8.64
C LYS A 33 -0.70 6.48 8.13
N VAL A 34 -0.53 7.06 6.94
CA VAL A 34 -1.48 8.02 6.38
C VAL A 34 -2.78 7.31 6.00
N CYS A 35 -2.71 6.13 5.40
CA CYS A 35 -3.88 5.34 5.02
C CYS A 35 -4.46 4.49 6.16
N ARG A 36 -3.96 4.66 7.39
CA ARG A 36 -4.42 3.96 8.61
C ARG A 36 -4.47 2.45 8.42
N LEU A 37 -3.48 1.92 7.70
CA LEU A 37 -3.35 0.50 7.41
C LEU A 37 -2.88 -0.19 8.68
N GLY A 38 -3.84 -0.74 9.41
CA GLY A 38 -3.63 -1.20 10.78
C GLY A 38 -3.40 -0.02 11.73
N ASN A 39 -3.96 -0.11 12.94
CA ASN A 39 -3.67 0.89 13.96
C ASN A 39 -2.16 0.91 14.20
N ALA A 40 -1.55 2.09 14.12
CA ALA A 40 -0.11 2.37 13.96
C ALA A 40 0.88 1.77 15.00
N ALA A 41 0.47 0.77 15.79
CA ALA A 41 1.31 0.03 16.73
C ALA A 41 0.96 -1.47 16.86
N GLY A 42 0.00 -2.03 16.10
CA GLY A 42 -0.57 -3.35 16.42
C GLY A 42 -1.06 -4.17 15.26
N TYR A 43 -0.33 -4.21 14.14
CA TYR A 43 -0.63 -5.14 13.07
C TYR A 43 0.65 -5.78 12.53
N ARG A 44 0.49 -6.98 11.97
CA ARG A 44 1.53 -7.72 11.25
C ARG A 44 1.14 -7.78 9.78
N LEU A 45 2.06 -7.36 8.92
CA LEU A 45 1.92 -7.54 7.48
C LEU A 45 2.05 -9.03 7.15
N GLU A 46 1.17 -9.52 6.29
CA GLU A 46 1.22 -10.88 5.76
C GLU A 46 1.63 -10.91 4.30
N GLN A 47 1.13 -9.95 3.51
CA GLN A 47 1.46 -9.85 2.09
C GLN A 47 1.23 -8.43 1.58
N VAL A 48 2.13 -7.94 0.74
CA VAL A 48 1.94 -6.68 0.00
C VAL A 48 2.15 -6.98 -1.48
N THR A 49 1.17 -6.66 -2.32
CA THR A 49 1.27 -6.83 -3.77
C THR A 49 0.91 -5.56 -4.52
N ALA A 50 1.63 -5.27 -5.58
CA ALA A 50 1.35 -4.20 -6.52
C ALA A 50 0.91 -4.79 -7.86
N ASN A 51 -0.22 -4.30 -8.39
CA ASN A 51 -0.74 -4.70 -9.70
C ASN A 51 -1.21 -3.48 -10.49
N TYR A 52 -0.77 -3.33 -11.74
CA TYR A 52 -1.31 -2.30 -12.61
C TYR A 52 -2.76 -2.61 -13.04
N ARG A 53 -3.59 -1.57 -13.06
CA ARG A 53 -4.99 -1.62 -13.48
C ARG A 53 -5.27 -0.46 -14.45
N ALA A 54 -5.58 -0.77 -15.71
CA ALA A 54 -5.80 0.26 -16.74
C ALA A 54 -7.11 1.07 -16.58
N GLY A 55 -8.08 0.58 -15.80
CA GLY A 55 -9.43 1.17 -15.70
C GLY A 55 -9.72 1.99 -14.43
N ILE A 56 -8.73 2.15 -13.54
CA ILE A 56 -8.95 2.84 -12.25
C ILE A 56 -8.69 4.35 -12.36
N LEU A 57 -8.99 5.07 -11.27
CA LEU A 57 -8.64 6.48 -11.10
C LEU A 57 -9.16 7.40 -12.23
N GLY A 58 -10.37 7.13 -12.72
CA GLY A 58 -10.99 7.88 -13.81
C GLY A 58 -10.44 7.52 -15.20
N ALA A 59 -10.21 6.21 -15.45
CA ALA A 59 -9.64 5.67 -16.69
C ALA A 59 -8.20 6.13 -17.02
N LYS A 60 -7.51 6.76 -16.06
CA LYS A 60 -6.10 7.15 -16.20
C LYS A 60 -5.14 5.98 -15.96
N GLY A 61 -5.65 4.88 -15.42
CA GLY A 61 -4.83 3.76 -14.98
C GLY A 61 -4.09 4.07 -13.68
N GLY A 62 -3.57 3.02 -13.06
CA GLY A 62 -2.76 3.14 -11.86
C GLY A 62 -2.42 1.79 -11.25
N VAL A 63 -1.62 1.83 -10.20
CA VAL A 63 -1.22 0.65 -9.45
C VAL A 63 -2.13 0.46 -8.24
N GLU A 64 -2.69 -0.75 -8.14
CA GLU A 64 -3.35 -1.30 -6.97
C GLU A 64 -2.30 -1.87 -6.03
N LEU A 65 -2.11 -1.25 -4.87
CA LEU A 65 -1.32 -1.79 -3.77
C LEU A 65 -2.27 -2.50 -2.80
N ARG A 66 -2.28 -3.83 -2.85
CA ARG A 66 -3.07 -4.69 -1.98
C ARG A 66 -2.22 -5.12 -0.78
N ILE A 67 -2.66 -4.74 0.42
CA ILE A 67 -1.95 -4.97 1.67
C ILE A 67 -2.81 -5.86 2.56
N VAL A 68 -2.30 -7.06 2.84
CA VAL A 68 -2.91 -8.02 3.77
C VAL A 68 -2.21 -7.89 5.12
N HIS A 69 -2.98 -7.63 6.17
CA HIS A 69 -2.48 -7.47 7.54
C HIS A 69 -3.42 -8.12 8.55
N LYS A 70 -2.89 -8.47 9.73
CA LYS A 70 -3.67 -8.97 10.86
C LYS A 70 -3.36 -8.19 12.13
N GLY A 71 -4.30 -8.13 13.07
CA GLY A 71 -4.08 -7.45 14.35
C GLY A 71 -3.16 -8.25 15.26
N LEU A 72 -2.15 -7.58 15.84
CA LEU A 72 -1.32 -8.15 16.88
C LEU A 72 -1.95 -7.94 18.26
N ALA A 73 -1.58 -8.80 19.21
CA ALA A 73 -1.91 -8.57 20.61
C ALA A 73 -1.17 -7.34 21.11
N LEU A 74 -1.91 -6.44 21.73
CA LEU A 74 -1.42 -5.24 22.39
C LEU A 74 -1.71 -5.32 23.89
N ALA A 75 -0.98 -4.56 24.70
CA ALA A 75 -1.17 -4.50 26.16
C ALA A 75 -2.62 -4.20 26.59
N HIS A 76 -3.40 -3.51 25.75
CA HIS A 76 -4.78 -3.11 26.03
C HIS A 76 -5.81 -3.73 25.05
N ARG A 77 -5.40 -4.64 24.15
CA ARG A 77 -6.29 -5.25 23.16
C ARG A 77 -5.80 -6.63 22.74
N PRO A 78 -6.64 -7.68 22.78
CA PRO A 78 -6.25 -8.99 22.26
C PRO A 78 -5.96 -8.92 20.75
N ALA A 79 -5.17 -9.88 20.26
CA ALA A 79 -4.91 -10.01 18.84
C ALA A 79 -6.23 -10.19 18.07
N ASP A 80 -6.28 -9.66 16.85
CA ASP A 80 -7.34 -9.96 15.90
C ASP A 80 -6.77 -10.95 14.88
N PRO A 81 -7.10 -12.24 14.98
CA PRO A 81 -6.53 -13.26 14.12
C PRO A 81 -7.03 -13.15 12.68
N GLN A 82 -8.06 -12.35 12.41
CA GLN A 82 -8.63 -12.22 11.09
C GLN A 82 -7.78 -11.29 10.21
N SER A 83 -7.26 -11.84 9.12
CA SER A 83 -6.58 -11.07 8.09
C SER A 83 -7.56 -10.08 7.45
N LYS A 84 -7.12 -8.83 7.35
CA LYS A 84 -7.81 -7.73 6.69
C LYS A 84 -7.02 -7.35 5.46
N THR A 85 -7.74 -7.12 4.37
CA THR A 85 -7.15 -6.58 3.15
C THR A 85 -7.46 -5.09 3.09
N SER A 86 -6.46 -4.29 2.76
CA SER A 86 -6.60 -2.87 2.48
C SER A 86 -6.01 -2.57 1.11
N THR A 87 -6.69 -1.71 0.37
CA THR A 87 -6.28 -1.32 -0.98
C THR A 87 -5.90 0.15 -0.98
N VAL A 88 -4.72 0.44 -1.51
CA VAL A 88 -4.21 1.78 -1.78
C VAL A 88 -3.97 1.90 -3.28
N TRP A 89 -4.35 3.02 -3.87
CA TRP A 89 -4.17 3.30 -5.29
C TRP A 89 -3.01 4.27 -5.48
N ILE A 90 -2.24 4.08 -6.55
CA ILE A 90 -1.14 4.97 -6.91
C ILE A 90 -1.31 5.35 -8.37
N TYR A 91 -1.34 6.65 -8.67
CA TYR A 91 -1.29 7.11 -10.06
C TYR A 91 0.07 6.75 -10.64
N ALA A 92 0.07 5.88 -11.64
CA ALA A 92 1.24 5.34 -12.32
C ALA A 92 0.81 4.77 -13.68
N ASN A 93 1.76 4.67 -14.60
CA ASN A 93 1.54 4.06 -15.91
C ASN A 93 1.93 2.58 -15.90
N GLN A 94 1.54 1.83 -16.94
CA GLN A 94 1.94 0.43 -17.08
C GLN A 94 3.47 0.27 -17.13
N ASP A 95 4.19 1.24 -17.69
CA ASP A 95 5.66 1.20 -17.76
C ASP A 95 6.33 1.34 -16.39
N ASP A 96 5.68 1.97 -15.40
CA ASP A 96 6.18 2.07 -14.03
C ASP A 96 6.11 0.72 -13.31
N LEU A 97 5.17 -0.15 -13.71
CA LEU A 97 4.97 -1.49 -13.17
C LEU A 97 4.46 -2.45 -14.27
N PRO A 98 5.36 -2.93 -15.16
CA PRO A 98 4.97 -3.73 -16.32
C PRO A 98 4.51 -5.14 -15.94
N SER A 99 4.80 -5.59 -14.73
CA SER A 99 4.39 -6.88 -14.20
C SER A 99 4.04 -6.76 -12.71
N PRO A 100 3.11 -7.60 -12.21
CA PRO A 100 2.82 -7.71 -10.79
C PRO A 100 4.08 -7.83 -9.94
N TYR A 101 4.10 -7.14 -8.80
CA TYR A 101 5.22 -7.22 -7.86
C TYR A 101 4.71 -7.62 -6.48
N ILE A 102 5.42 -8.54 -5.83
CA ILE A 102 5.17 -8.95 -4.44
C ILE A 102 6.35 -8.45 -3.63
N PHE A 103 6.10 -7.63 -2.62
CA PHE A 103 7.15 -7.08 -1.78
C PHE A 103 7.57 -8.09 -0.72
N GLU A 104 8.86 -8.12 -0.42
CA GLU A 104 9.38 -8.85 0.72
C GLU A 104 8.99 -8.13 2.01
N ILE A 105 8.47 -8.88 2.97
CA ILE A 105 8.13 -8.37 4.30
C ILE A 105 9.23 -8.82 5.24
N ALA A 106 10.11 -7.89 5.61
CA ALA A 106 11.16 -8.08 6.60
C ALA A 106 10.66 -7.82 8.03
#